data_AF-A0A372DGG6-F1
#
_entry.id   AF-A0A372DGG6-F1
#
_cell.length_a   1.000
_cell.length_b   1.000
_cell.length_c   1.000
_cell.angle_alpha   90.00
_cell.angle_beta   90.00
_cell.angle_gamma   90.00
#
_symmetry.space_group_name_H-M   'P 1'
#
loop_
_entity.id
_entity.type
_entity.pdbx_description
1 polymer ?
#
loop_
_entity_poly.entity_id
_entity_poly.type
_entity_poly.pdbx_seq_one_letter_code
_entity_poly.pdbx_strand_id
1 'polypeptide(L)'
;MPVLLSLARGFYGWFSMADFVVSCFEQAQAAIAAGQVDRAGQLYLQVTDFLKPQEHRRWGELFQQAGQWDWAETLLRRLTRQHPTMPEAWTDLGTLLVSRDQLPEAQTCFAKAHRLRDWPESGDRGYWFSRDWFSNQLPNWVNWVQPLADRGPIQALEIGSFEGMSACWLLDRVLLDPEARLTCIEPEIRPSLRDNLDRTGRAPQVTLLSQLSWEALAQLPVDHYDLAYIDGCHAPWVAFRDAVMTWPLVKVGGLVVIDDYRYVGLPEDCPQFGVDLFMLLFTDCFEVVFSGYQLFLRKVRDWQPLTAPWQRAAEATTDPLLLDALAWALARSHQWDAAQQLCERAIGLAPQVAAPYLTLAEIWAQRQPEFSDQDLVHYGALTRSLVQVFGHSHPGFALKTMPIGTGYDLEPLVAYLQALEKDTYWHEPIANLLTILEEQGKQQGMSQAMAAWLDRLHHPPADGLALPHRPDLWRLIGDLAIGSNNATAAALAYRCAL
;
A
#
# COMPACT_ATOMS: atom_id res chain seq x y z
N MET A 1 -11.59 -29.14 -49.45
CA MET A 1 -12.39 -30.34 -49.75
C MET A 1 -13.51 -30.46 -48.71
N PRO A 2 -14.74 -30.03 -49.01
CA PRO A 2 -15.82 -29.88 -48.03
C PRO A 2 -16.69 -31.15 -47.88
N VAL A 3 -16.07 -32.31 -47.65
CA VAL A 3 -16.79 -33.61 -47.63
C VAL A 3 -16.75 -34.34 -46.27
N LEU A 4 -16.01 -33.84 -45.28
CA LEU A 4 -15.96 -34.45 -43.94
C LEU A 4 -16.97 -33.89 -42.92
N LEU A 5 -17.90 -33.03 -43.33
CA LEU A 5 -18.89 -32.40 -42.43
C LEU A 5 -20.31 -33.00 -42.48
N SER A 6 -20.58 -34.03 -43.29
CA SER A 6 -21.95 -34.59 -43.40
C SER A 6 -22.16 -36.01 -42.83
N LEU A 7 -21.10 -36.70 -42.38
CA LEU A 7 -21.22 -38.09 -41.88
C LEU A 7 -21.07 -38.26 -40.36
N ALA A 8 -20.96 -37.18 -39.59
CA ALA A 8 -20.89 -37.22 -38.12
C ALA A 8 -22.22 -36.82 -37.44
N ARG A 9 -23.37 -37.17 -38.03
CA ARG A 9 -24.70 -36.90 -37.44
C ARG A 9 -25.44 -38.14 -36.92
N GLY A 10 -24.79 -39.29 -36.89
CA GLY A 10 -25.36 -40.51 -36.31
C GLY A 10 -24.32 -41.18 -35.42
N PHE A 11 -24.69 -41.43 -34.16
CA PHE A 11 -23.88 -42.11 -33.14
C PHE A 11 -22.71 -41.31 -32.57
N TYR A 12 -22.99 -40.35 -31.69
CA TYR A 12 -22.44 -40.20 -30.33
C TYR A 12 -23.11 -38.96 -29.69
N GLY A 13 -23.24 -38.97 -28.37
CA GLY A 13 -24.07 -38.06 -27.59
C GLY A 13 -23.75 -36.58 -27.79
N TRP A 14 -24.66 -35.74 -27.29
CA TRP A 14 -24.58 -34.28 -27.24
C TRP A 14 -23.27 -33.80 -26.60
N PHE A 15 -22.18 -33.73 -27.36
CA PHE A 15 -21.00 -32.96 -26.99
C PHE A 15 -21.14 -31.62 -27.69
N SER A 16 -21.50 -30.59 -26.93
CA SER A 16 -21.48 -29.23 -27.44
C SER A 16 -20.02 -28.81 -27.71
N MET A 17 -19.81 -27.84 -28.61
CA MET A 17 -18.48 -27.25 -28.80
C MET A 17 -17.89 -26.75 -27.47
N ALA A 18 -18.74 -26.29 -26.55
CA ALA A 18 -18.32 -25.90 -25.20
C ALA A 18 -17.78 -27.09 -24.39
N ASP A 19 -18.42 -28.26 -24.45
CA ASP A 19 -17.94 -29.47 -23.76
C ASP A 19 -16.61 -29.95 -24.34
N PHE A 20 -16.40 -29.80 -25.64
CA PHE A 20 -15.12 -30.08 -26.30
C PHE A 20 -14.01 -29.13 -25.82
N VAL A 21 -14.29 -27.82 -25.77
CA VAL A 21 -13.35 -26.80 -25.25
C VAL A 21 -12.96 -27.09 -23.80
N VAL A 22 -13.93 -27.39 -22.94
CA VAL A 22 -13.69 -27.73 -21.53
C VAL A 22 -12.84 -29.00 -21.42
N SER A 23 -13.20 -30.05 -22.17
CA SER A 23 -12.44 -31.31 -22.15
C SER A 23 -10.98 -31.13 -22.60
N CYS A 24 -10.73 -30.32 -23.64
CA CYS A 24 -9.37 -30.01 -24.07
C CYS A 24 -8.58 -29.26 -22.99
N PHE A 25 -9.22 -28.35 -22.25
CA PHE A 25 -8.57 -27.63 -21.15
C PHE A 25 -8.18 -28.56 -20.00
N GLU A 26 -9.09 -29.44 -19.55
CA GLU A 26 -8.81 -30.43 -18.50
C GLU A 26 -7.70 -31.40 -18.92
N GLN A 27 -7.71 -31.85 -20.18
CA GLN A 27 -6.64 -32.70 -20.72
C GLN A 27 -5.30 -31.96 -20.80
N ALA A 28 -5.29 -30.66 -21.09
CA ALA A 28 -4.08 -29.87 -21.10
C ALA A 28 -3.49 -29.70 -19.70
N GLN A 29 -4.33 -29.47 -18.68
CA GLN A 29 -3.91 -29.46 -17.28
C GLN A 29 -3.26 -30.79 -16.87
N ALA A 30 -3.91 -31.91 -17.20
CA ALA A 30 -3.37 -33.24 -16.93
C ALA A 30 -2.06 -33.50 -17.69
N ALA A 31 -1.95 -33.04 -18.94
CA ALA A 31 -0.74 -33.17 -19.74
C ALA A 31 0.42 -32.37 -19.12
N ILE A 32 0.17 -31.14 -18.66
CA ILE A 32 1.17 -30.32 -17.94
C ILE A 32 1.62 -30.99 -16.66
N ALA A 33 0.69 -31.51 -15.85
CA ALA A 33 1.03 -32.25 -14.62
C ALA A 33 1.88 -33.50 -14.90
N ALA A 34 1.73 -34.10 -16.08
CA ALA A 34 2.54 -35.22 -16.54
C ALA A 34 3.84 -34.82 -17.27
N GLY A 35 4.19 -33.52 -17.34
CA GLY A 35 5.35 -33.01 -18.06
C GLY A 35 5.22 -33.04 -19.60
N GLN A 36 4.03 -33.33 -20.13
CA GLN A 36 3.72 -33.44 -21.56
C GLN A 36 3.29 -32.08 -22.15
N VAL A 37 4.16 -31.07 -22.06
CA VAL A 37 3.83 -29.69 -22.42
C VAL A 37 3.41 -29.54 -23.89
N ASP A 38 4.12 -30.17 -24.82
CA ASP A 38 3.80 -30.05 -26.25
C ASP A 38 2.40 -30.59 -26.58
N ARG A 39 1.94 -31.59 -25.83
CA ARG A 39 0.58 -32.11 -25.95
C ARG A 39 -0.44 -31.08 -25.47
N ALA A 40 -0.18 -30.38 -24.37
CA ALA A 40 -1.03 -29.29 -23.91
C ALA A 40 -1.10 -28.15 -24.93
N GLY A 41 0.04 -27.79 -25.55
CA GLY A 41 0.09 -26.82 -26.65
C GLY A 41 -0.72 -27.25 -27.87
N GLN A 42 -0.65 -28.52 -28.26
CA GLN A 42 -1.46 -29.05 -29.36
C GLN A 42 -2.96 -29.04 -29.04
N LEU A 43 -3.36 -29.34 -27.80
CA LEU A 43 -4.75 -29.26 -27.36
C LEU A 43 -5.26 -27.82 -27.44
N TYR A 44 -4.46 -26.83 -27.03
CA TYR A 44 -4.78 -25.42 -27.21
C TYR A 44 -5.02 -25.07 -28.68
N LEU A 45 -4.12 -25.48 -29.57
CA LEU A 45 -4.22 -25.21 -31.01
C LEU A 45 -5.46 -25.83 -31.67
N GLN A 46 -6.03 -26.90 -31.10
CA GLN A 46 -7.27 -27.51 -31.61
C GLN A 46 -8.51 -26.68 -31.31
N VAL A 47 -8.51 -25.97 -30.18
CA VAL A 47 -9.69 -25.23 -29.70
C VAL A 47 -9.59 -23.72 -29.91
N THR A 48 -8.39 -23.21 -30.19
CA THR A 48 -8.06 -21.78 -30.25
C THR A 48 -9.01 -20.93 -31.07
N ASP A 49 -9.51 -21.40 -32.22
CA ASP A 49 -10.41 -20.62 -33.08
C ASP A 49 -11.86 -20.57 -32.57
N PHE A 50 -12.17 -21.35 -31.53
CA PHE A 50 -13.48 -21.40 -30.88
C PHE A 50 -13.48 -20.76 -29.49
N LEU A 51 -12.30 -20.41 -28.97
CA LEU A 51 -12.18 -19.85 -27.64
C LEU A 51 -12.69 -18.41 -27.59
N LYS A 52 -13.42 -18.10 -26.53
CA LYS A 52 -13.70 -16.71 -26.15
C LYS A 52 -12.42 -16.09 -25.59
N PRO A 53 -12.30 -14.75 -25.62
CA PRO A 53 -11.09 -14.10 -25.11
C PRO A 53 -10.74 -14.43 -23.65
N GLN A 54 -11.74 -14.58 -22.78
CA GLN A 54 -11.53 -15.00 -21.38
C GLN A 54 -10.95 -16.43 -21.28
N GLU A 55 -11.31 -17.31 -22.22
CA GLU A 55 -10.80 -18.68 -22.26
C GLU A 55 -9.35 -18.67 -22.72
N HIS A 56 -8.99 -17.89 -23.74
CA HIS A 56 -7.58 -17.70 -24.13
C HIS A 56 -6.71 -17.24 -22.96
N ARG A 57 -7.19 -16.31 -22.14
CA ARG A 57 -6.46 -15.85 -20.94
C ARG A 57 -6.18 -16.99 -19.96
N ARG A 58 -7.18 -17.82 -19.67
CA ARG A 58 -7.03 -19.00 -18.78
C ARG A 58 -6.00 -20.00 -19.29
N TRP A 59 -5.95 -20.23 -20.61
CA TRP A 59 -4.92 -21.06 -21.23
C TRP A 59 -3.53 -20.42 -21.11
N GLY A 60 -3.42 -19.10 -21.28
CA GLY A 60 -2.18 -18.36 -21.06
C GLY A 60 -1.67 -18.48 -19.63
N GLU A 61 -2.53 -18.27 -18.63
CA GLU A 61 -2.23 -18.43 -17.21
C GLU A 61 -1.76 -19.86 -16.88
N LEU A 62 -2.41 -20.88 -17.44
CA LEU A 62 -2.01 -22.28 -17.29
C LEU A 62 -0.58 -22.53 -17.78
N PHE A 63 -0.21 -22.02 -18.97
CA PHE A 63 1.14 -22.19 -19.50
C PHE A 63 2.19 -21.40 -18.69
N GLN A 64 1.85 -20.20 -18.20
CA GLN A 64 2.74 -19.41 -17.34
C GLN A 64 3.01 -20.12 -16.01
N GLN A 65 1.98 -20.66 -15.34
CA GLN A 65 2.13 -21.43 -14.10
C GLN A 65 2.99 -22.68 -14.30
N ALA A 66 2.96 -23.26 -15.50
CA ALA A 66 3.79 -24.39 -15.89
C ALA A 66 5.24 -24.02 -16.29
N GLY A 67 5.60 -22.72 -16.26
CA GLY A 67 6.88 -22.21 -16.74
C GLY A 67 7.08 -22.31 -18.26
N GLN A 68 6.01 -22.47 -19.02
CA GLN A 68 6.02 -22.70 -20.47
C GLN A 68 5.81 -21.38 -21.23
N TRP A 69 6.79 -20.49 -21.08
CA TRP A 69 6.73 -19.10 -21.54
C TRP A 69 6.56 -18.97 -23.06
N ASP A 70 7.18 -19.85 -23.85
CA ASP A 70 7.10 -19.80 -25.32
C ASP A 70 5.67 -20.12 -25.83
N TRP A 71 4.99 -21.05 -25.18
CA TRP A 71 3.59 -21.38 -25.48
C TRP A 71 2.65 -20.24 -25.07
N ALA A 72 2.85 -19.68 -23.88
CA ALA A 72 2.10 -18.52 -23.40
C ALA A 72 2.25 -17.32 -24.36
N GLU A 73 3.46 -17.06 -24.83
CA GLU A 73 3.75 -15.96 -25.75
C GLU A 73 3.12 -16.17 -27.12
N THR A 74 3.26 -17.37 -27.68
CA THR A 74 2.64 -17.75 -28.97
C THR A 74 1.13 -17.57 -28.92
N LEU A 75 0.51 -17.97 -27.81
CA LEU A 75 -0.91 -17.80 -27.55
C LEU A 75 -1.31 -16.34 -27.52
N LEU A 76 -0.66 -15.52 -26.68
CA LEU A 76 -1.02 -14.12 -26.47
C LEU A 76 -0.78 -13.28 -27.74
N ARG A 77 0.30 -13.54 -28.50
CA ARG A 77 0.56 -12.92 -29.80
C ARG A 77 -0.47 -13.29 -30.87
N ARG A 78 -1.10 -14.47 -30.78
CA ARG A 78 -2.23 -14.82 -31.65
C ARG A 78 -3.48 -14.07 -31.22
N LEU A 79 -3.74 -14.00 -29.92
CA LEU A 79 -4.88 -13.29 -29.34
C LEU A 79 -4.87 -11.80 -29.75
N THR A 80 -3.74 -11.12 -29.65
CA THR A 80 -3.61 -9.70 -30.06
C THR A 80 -3.81 -9.48 -31.56
N ARG A 81 -3.49 -10.47 -32.41
CA ARG A 81 -3.76 -10.41 -33.87
C ARG A 81 -5.22 -10.65 -34.22
N GLN A 82 -5.88 -11.57 -33.52
CA GLN A 82 -7.30 -11.88 -33.74
C GLN A 82 -8.21 -10.79 -33.15
N HIS A 83 -7.81 -10.19 -32.03
CA HIS A 83 -8.56 -9.17 -31.32
C HIS A 83 -7.71 -7.90 -31.08
N PRO A 84 -7.33 -7.17 -32.14
CA PRO A 84 -6.41 -6.03 -32.03
C PRO A 84 -6.96 -4.84 -31.23
N THR A 85 -8.27 -4.79 -31.01
CA THR A 85 -8.97 -3.75 -30.24
C THR A 85 -9.32 -4.17 -28.82
N MET A 86 -8.83 -5.32 -28.35
CA MET A 86 -9.05 -5.82 -26.99
C MET A 86 -7.87 -5.41 -26.09
N PRO A 87 -8.04 -4.45 -25.17
CA PRO A 87 -6.93 -3.99 -24.31
C PRO A 87 -6.32 -5.10 -23.46
N GLU A 88 -7.13 -6.00 -22.91
CA GLU A 88 -6.68 -7.04 -21.98
C GLU A 88 -5.67 -7.97 -22.63
N ALA A 89 -5.84 -8.28 -23.92
CA ALA A 89 -4.89 -9.13 -24.66
C ALA A 89 -3.50 -8.47 -24.77
N TRP A 90 -3.46 -7.15 -24.91
CA TRP A 90 -2.22 -6.38 -24.95
C TRP A 90 -1.60 -6.25 -23.56
N THR A 91 -2.40 -6.03 -22.52
CA THR A 91 -1.94 -6.03 -21.11
C THR A 91 -1.33 -7.38 -20.72
N ASP A 92 -1.98 -8.49 -21.05
CA ASP A 92 -1.47 -9.83 -20.74
C ASP A 92 -0.15 -10.13 -21.46
N LEU A 93 -0.06 -9.76 -22.75
CA LEU A 93 1.19 -9.92 -23.52
C LEU A 93 2.30 -9.05 -22.92
N GLY A 94 2.00 -7.79 -22.57
CA GLY A 94 2.96 -6.90 -21.92
C GLY A 94 3.50 -7.49 -20.62
N THR A 95 2.62 -7.96 -19.74
CA THR A 95 2.99 -8.60 -18.47
C THR A 95 3.89 -9.82 -18.67
N LEU A 96 3.56 -10.68 -19.66
CA LEU A 96 4.41 -11.82 -20.02
C LEU A 96 5.78 -11.37 -20.50
N LEU A 97 5.86 -10.37 -21.39
CA LEU A 97 7.12 -9.87 -21.93
C LEU A 97 8.01 -9.24 -20.86
N VAL A 98 7.43 -8.58 -19.85
CA VAL A 98 8.18 -8.12 -18.67
C VAL A 98 8.83 -9.30 -17.94
N SER A 99 8.09 -10.40 -17.74
CA SER A 99 8.63 -11.60 -17.07
C SER A 99 9.78 -12.26 -17.84
N ARG A 100 9.91 -11.95 -19.14
CA ARG A 100 10.98 -12.41 -20.03
C ARG A 100 12.09 -11.38 -20.26
N ASP A 101 12.09 -10.28 -19.51
CA ASP A 101 13.04 -9.17 -19.67
C ASP A 101 13.01 -8.50 -21.07
N GLN A 102 11.88 -8.62 -21.78
CA GLN A 102 11.66 -8.02 -23.10
C GLN A 102 10.97 -6.65 -22.97
N LEU A 103 11.60 -5.75 -22.21
CA LEU A 103 10.99 -4.50 -21.74
C LEU A 103 10.52 -3.54 -22.86
N PRO A 104 11.26 -3.30 -23.95
CA PRO A 104 10.81 -2.36 -24.99
C PRO A 104 9.53 -2.82 -25.71
N GLU A 105 9.39 -4.13 -25.92
CA GLU A 105 8.20 -4.69 -26.55
C GLU A 105 7.03 -4.73 -25.57
N ALA A 106 7.29 -5.05 -24.28
CA ALA A 106 6.29 -4.96 -23.23
C ALA A 106 5.68 -3.56 -23.14
N GLN A 107 6.52 -2.52 -23.18
CA GLN A 107 6.07 -1.13 -23.17
C GLN A 107 5.20 -0.80 -24.39
N THR A 108 5.53 -1.32 -25.57
CA THR A 108 4.70 -1.15 -26.77
C THR A 108 3.33 -1.80 -26.59
N CYS A 109 3.26 -2.96 -25.93
CA CYS A 109 2.01 -3.64 -25.62
C CYS A 109 1.16 -2.84 -24.62
N PHE A 110 1.74 -2.37 -23.52
CA PHE A 110 1.03 -1.53 -22.54
C PHE A 110 0.55 -0.22 -23.17
N ALA A 111 1.39 0.49 -23.93
CA ALA A 111 0.99 1.71 -24.64
C ALA A 111 -0.20 1.47 -25.59
N LYS A 112 -0.25 0.30 -26.25
CA LYS A 112 -1.39 -0.10 -27.08
C LYS A 112 -2.65 -0.33 -26.24
N ALA A 113 -2.54 -1.04 -25.12
CA ALA A 113 -3.65 -1.27 -24.19
C ALA A 113 -4.21 0.04 -23.65
N HIS A 114 -3.34 0.94 -23.17
CA HIS A 114 -3.72 2.23 -22.59
C HIS A 114 -4.41 3.13 -23.62
N ARG A 115 -3.90 3.19 -24.86
CA ARG A 115 -4.56 3.95 -25.94
C ARG A 115 -5.95 3.42 -26.28
N LEU A 116 -6.16 2.11 -26.24
CA LEU A 116 -7.48 1.51 -26.43
C LEU A 116 -8.45 1.82 -25.26
N ARG A 117 -7.92 2.23 -24.11
CA ARG A 117 -8.65 2.65 -22.91
C ARG A 117 -8.66 4.18 -22.71
N ASP A 118 -8.48 4.93 -23.80
CA ASP A 118 -8.50 6.40 -23.83
C ASP A 118 -7.40 7.09 -22.98
N TRP A 119 -6.21 6.49 -22.94
CA TRP A 119 -5.00 7.10 -22.37
C TRP A 119 -3.79 6.98 -23.31
N PRO A 120 -3.78 7.71 -24.45
CA PRO A 120 -2.64 7.73 -25.38
C PRO A 120 -1.36 8.34 -24.78
N GLU A 121 -1.49 9.28 -23.84
CA GLU A 121 -0.37 10.02 -23.22
C GLU A 121 0.64 9.07 -22.57
N SER A 122 0.18 7.93 -22.05
CA SER A 122 1.07 6.92 -21.49
C SER A 122 2.14 6.44 -22.47
N GLY A 123 1.75 6.20 -23.72
CA GLY A 123 2.68 5.82 -24.77
C GLY A 123 3.47 7.02 -25.30
N ASP A 124 2.79 8.15 -25.51
CA ASP A 124 3.37 9.34 -26.16
C ASP A 124 4.46 10.00 -25.30
N ARG A 125 4.33 9.92 -23.98
CA ARG A 125 5.34 10.38 -23.00
C ARG A 125 6.31 9.27 -22.59
N GLY A 126 6.07 8.06 -23.06
CA GLY A 126 6.92 6.90 -22.81
C GLY A 126 6.98 6.49 -21.34
N TYR A 127 5.88 6.52 -20.60
CA TYR A 127 5.89 5.98 -19.23
C TYR A 127 6.28 4.50 -19.22
N TRP A 128 6.94 4.06 -18.16
CA TRP A 128 7.36 2.68 -17.99
C TRP A 128 6.70 2.06 -16.77
N PHE A 129 6.09 0.89 -16.96
CA PHE A 129 5.46 0.13 -15.89
C PHE A 129 5.86 -1.34 -16.02
N SER A 130 6.23 -1.97 -14.91
CA SER A 130 6.47 -3.42 -14.82
C SER A 130 5.16 -4.21 -14.70
N ARG A 131 4.08 -3.54 -14.28
CA ARG A 131 2.74 -4.09 -14.10
C ARG A 131 1.68 -3.08 -14.53
N ASP A 132 0.62 -3.58 -15.16
CA ASP A 132 -0.58 -2.80 -15.47
C ASP A 132 -1.73 -3.27 -14.57
N TRP A 133 -1.79 -2.71 -13.36
CA TRP A 133 -2.87 -2.95 -12.40
C TRP A 133 -4.00 -1.91 -12.52
N PHE A 134 -3.69 -0.75 -13.09
CA PHE A 134 -4.60 0.40 -13.08
C PHE A 134 -5.45 0.52 -14.35
N SER A 135 -4.93 0.21 -15.54
CA SER A 135 -5.56 0.69 -16.77
C SER A 135 -6.96 0.11 -16.98
N ASN A 136 -7.28 -1.04 -16.37
CA ASN A 136 -8.60 -1.67 -16.43
C ASN A 136 -9.70 -0.83 -15.77
N GLN A 137 -9.32 0.07 -14.89
CA GLN A 137 -10.23 0.96 -14.17
C GLN A 137 -10.47 2.28 -14.91
N LEU A 138 -9.71 2.57 -15.98
CA LEU A 138 -9.82 3.82 -16.74
C LEU A 138 -11.25 4.17 -17.19
N PRO A 139 -12.10 3.23 -17.67
CA PRO A 139 -13.48 3.58 -18.01
C PRO A 139 -14.27 4.17 -16.82
N ASN A 140 -14.02 3.68 -15.60
CA ASN A 140 -14.65 4.21 -14.39
C ASN A 140 -14.04 5.56 -14.00
N TRP A 141 -12.73 5.72 -14.13
CA TRP A 141 -12.04 6.97 -13.82
C TRP A 141 -12.40 8.10 -14.80
N VAL A 142 -12.50 7.80 -16.10
CA VAL A 142 -13.00 8.73 -17.13
C VAL A 142 -14.43 9.18 -16.78
N ASN A 143 -15.29 8.25 -16.37
CA ASN A 143 -16.69 8.59 -16.11
C ASN A 143 -16.91 9.36 -14.79
N TRP A 144 -16.15 9.04 -13.74
CA TRP A 144 -16.44 9.52 -12.37
C TRP A 144 -15.37 10.43 -11.77
N VAL A 145 -14.10 10.30 -12.18
CA VAL A 145 -12.98 11.10 -11.65
C VAL A 145 -12.62 12.25 -12.58
N GLN A 146 -12.54 12.01 -13.89
CA GLN A 146 -12.18 13.04 -14.87
C GLN A 146 -13.04 14.32 -14.81
N PRO A 147 -14.37 14.25 -14.55
CA PRO A 147 -15.20 15.45 -14.39
C PRO A 147 -14.81 16.37 -13.22
N LEU A 148 -13.92 15.93 -12.33
CA LEU A 148 -13.35 16.81 -11.31
C LEU A 148 -12.46 17.91 -11.92
N ALA A 149 -11.86 17.68 -13.10
CA ALA A 149 -11.01 18.65 -13.78
C ALA A 149 -11.70 20.01 -14.01
N ASP A 150 -13.02 20.01 -14.15
CA ASP A 150 -13.84 21.21 -14.42
C ASP A 150 -14.18 22.00 -13.14
N ARG A 151 -13.79 21.54 -11.94
CA ARG A 151 -14.18 22.14 -10.65
C ARG A 151 -13.17 23.16 -10.10
N GLY A 152 -12.05 23.38 -10.78
CA GLY A 152 -10.96 24.24 -10.33
C GLY A 152 -9.73 23.44 -9.87
N PRO A 153 -8.81 24.05 -9.10
CA PRO A 153 -7.55 23.40 -8.72
C PRO A 153 -7.78 22.26 -7.74
N ILE A 154 -7.70 21.04 -8.25
CA ILE A 154 -7.94 19.81 -7.50
C ILE A 154 -6.77 19.50 -6.57
N GLN A 155 -7.09 19.24 -5.30
CA GLN A 155 -6.16 18.65 -4.34
C GLN A 155 -6.44 17.16 -4.24
N ALA A 156 -5.52 16.33 -4.72
CA ALA A 156 -5.66 14.87 -4.75
C ALA A 156 -4.71 14.18 -3.77
N LEU A 157 -5.18 13.10 -3.15
CA LEU A 157 -4.41 12.20 -2.30
C LEU A 157 -4.38 10.81 -2.96
N GLU A 158 -3.22 10.16 -2.97
CA GLU A 158 -3.04 8.79 -3.42
C GLU A 158 -2.23 8.00 -2.38
N ILE A 159 -2.75 6.84 -1.98
CA ILE A 159 -2.07 5.89 -1.08
C ILE A 159 -1.73 4.65 -1.91
N GLY A 160 -0.45 4.28 -1.95
CA GLY A 160 0.04 3.14 -2.73
C GLY A 160 0.28 3.50 -4.19
N SER A 161 1.34 4.26 -4.45
CA SER A 161 1.64 4.76 -5.80
C SER A 161 2.41 3.77 -6.67
N PHE A 162 3.18 2.85 -6.09
CA PHE A 162 4.00 1.87 -6.81
C PHE A 162 4.87 2.51 -7.91
N GLU A 163 4.46 2.42 -9.18
CA GLU A 163 5.14 3.01 -10.36
C GLU A 163 4.39 4.21 -10.95
N GLY A 164 3.23 4.56 -10.38
CA GLY A 164 2.52 5.82 -10.61
C GLY A 164 1.55 5.82 -11.78
N MET A 165 0.91 4.70 -12.13
CA MET A 165 -0.04 4.67 -13.25
C MET A 165 -1.22 5.63 -13.04
N SER A 166 -1.89 5.54 -11.89
CA SER A 166 -2.98 6.44 -11.49
C SER A 166 -2.49 7.87 -11.34
N ALA A 167 -1.35 8.08 -10.67
CA ALA A 167 -0.74 9.40 -10.51
C ALA A 167 -0.44 10.08 -11.86
N CYS A 168 0.16 9.36 -12.80
CA CYS A 168 0.43 9.87 -14.14
C CYS A 168 -0.86 10.19 -14.90
N TRP A 169 -1.87 9.32 -14.82
CA TRP A 169 -3.15 9.57 -15.45
C TRP A 169 -3.86 10.80 -14.87
N LEU A 170 -3.84 10.97 -13.54
CA LEU A 170 -4.36 12.15 -12.86
C LEU A 170 -3.65 13.42 -13.36
N LEU A 171 -2.31 13.41 -13.45
CA LEU A 171 -1.54 14.53 -13.95
C LEU A 171 -1.79 14.81 -15.44
N ASP A 172 -2.11 13.79 -16.24
CA ASP A 172 -2.43 13.95 -17.66
C ASP A 172 -3.85 14.45 -17.92
N ARG A 173 -4.82 14.13 -17.05
CA ARG A 173 -6.25 14.25 -17.38
C ARG A 173 -7.08 15.05 -16.38
N VAL A 174 -6.60 15.23 -15.14
CA VAL A 174 -7.38 15.86 -14.06
C VAL A 174 -6.67 17.05 -13.44
N LEU A 175 -5.40 16.90 -13.08
CA LEU A 175 -4.59 17.91 -12.39
C LEU A 175 -3.95 18.88 -13.40
N LEU A 176 -4.76 19.39 -14.31
CA LEU A 176 -4.31 20.23 -15.43
C LEU A 176 -4.00 21.67 -15.00
N ASP A 177 -4.67 22.13 -13.95
CA ASP A 177 -4.46 23.45 -13.36
C ASP A 177 -3.08 23.50 -12.66
N PRO A 178 -2.25 24.54 -12.87
CA PRO A 178 -0.96 24.68 -12.20
C PRO A 178 -1.02 24.73 -10.67
N GLU A 179 -2.18 25.07 -10.08
CA GLU A 179 -2.42 25.07 -8.64
C GLU A 179 -2.97 23.74 -8.11
N ALA A 180 -3.33 22.80 -9.00
CA ALA A 180 -3.67 21.44 -8.60
C ALA A 180 -2.45 20.74 -7.98
N ARG A 181 -2.68 19.91 -6.96
CA ARG A 181 -1.63 19.15 -6.26
C ARG A 181 -2.01 17.68 -6.13
N LEU A 182 -0.99 16.84 -6.13
CA LEU A 182 -1.08 15.42 -5.81
C LEU A 182 -0.17 15.11 -4.62
N THR A 183 -0.71 14.53 -3.57
CA THR A 183 0.08 13.94 -2.49
C THR A 183 0.07 12.43 -2.66
N CYS A 184 1.23 11.82 -2.86
CA CYS A 184 1.40 10.38 -2.98
C CYS A 184 2.07 9.83 -1.72
N ILE A 185 1.51 8.78 -1.14
CA ILE A 185 2.05 8.07 0.01
C ILE A 185 2.49 6.67 -0.42
N GLU A 186 3.76 6.36 -0.20
CA GLU A 186 4.34 5.06 -0.51
C GLU A 186 5.51 4.81 0.46
N PRO A 187 5.57 3.68 1.18
CA PRO A 187 6.66 3.41 2.12
C PRO A 187 8.06 3.53 1.50
N GLU A 188 8.22 3.06 0.27
CA GLU A 188 9.48 3.12 -0.48
C GLU A 188 9.28 3.73 -1.88
N ILE A 189 9.80 4.95 -2.06
CA ILE A 189 9.70 5.65 -3.35
C ILE A 189 10.62 5.00 -4.40
N ARG A 190 10.00 4.29 -5.33
CA ARG A 190 10.69 3.64 -6.45
C ARG A 190 11.31 4.66 -7.42
N PRO A 191 12.48 4.37 -8.00
CA PRO A 191 13.02 5.19 -9.09
C PRO A 191 12.07 5.32 -10.27
N SER A 192 11.38 4.22 -10.64
CA SER A 192 10.40 4.21 -11.73
C SER A 192 9.23 5.15 -11.51
N LEU A 193 8.74 5.31 -10.27
CA LEU A 193 7.72 6.31 -9.93
C LEU A 193 8.23 7.72 -10.25
N ARG A 194 9.42 8.08 -9.78
CA ARG A 194 10.01 9.41 -10.05
C ARG A 194 10.21 9.66 -11.54
N ASP A 195 10.77 8.68 -12.25
CA ASP A 195 11.01 8.77 -13.69
C ASP A 195 9.72 8.99 -14.48
N ASN A 196 8.63 8.32 -14.10
CA ASN A 196 7.32 8.50 -14.73
C ASN A 196 6.73 9.87 -14.42
N LEU A 197 6.78 10.31 -13.15
CA LEU A 197 6.31 11.64 -12.75
C LEU A 197 7.07 12.75 -13.49
N ASP A 198 8.38 12.62 -13.69
CA ASP A 198 9.16 13.59 -14.47
C ASP A 198 8.69 13.67 -15.93
N ARG A 199 8.36 12.53 -16.55
CA ARG A 199 7.84 12.45 -17.94
C ARG A 199 6.47 13.10 -18.10
N THR A 200 5.70 13.30 -17.02
CA THR A 200 4.44 14.05 -17.09
C THR A 200 4.68 15.54 -17.43
N GLY A 201 5.87 16.07 -17.12
CA GLY A 201 6.17 17.50 -17.15
C GLY A 201 5.50 18.29 -16.01
N ARG A 202 4.89 17.59 -15.04
CA ARG A 202 4.11 18.14 -13.93
C ARG A 202 4.57 17.61 -12.57
N ALA A 203 5.74 16.98 -12.49
CA ALA A 203 6.35 16.53 -11.23
C ALA A 203 6.35 17.59 -10.10
N PRO A 204 6.54 18.90 -10.35
CA PRO A 204 6.46 19.93 -9.30
C PRO A 204 5.09 20.06 -8.61
N GLN A 205 4.01 19.49 -9.18
CA GLN A 205 2.69 19.44 -8.56
C GLN A 205 2.56 18.29 -7.55
N VAL A 206 3.55 17.40 -7.46
CA VAL A 206 3.49 16.16 -6.67
C VAL A 206 4.34 16.27 -5.41
N THR A 207 3.74 15.95 -4.28
CA THR A 207 4.43 15.71 -3.00
C THR A 207 4.53 14.21 -2.78
N LEU A 208 5.75 13.68 -2.68
CA LEU A 208 6.01 12.27 -2.37
C LEU A 208 6.32 12.10 -0.87
N LEU A 209 5.55 11.27 -0.18
CA LEU A 209 5.75 10.93 1.24
C LEU A 209 6.23 9.49 1.36
N SER A 210 7.51 9.30 1.72
CA SER A 210 8.13 7.99 1.95
C SER A 210 7.83 7.46 3.35
N GLN A 211 6.59 7.04 3.59
CA GLN A 211 6.08 6.70 4.92
C GLN A 211 5.02 5.60 4.83
N LEU A 212 4.76 4.93 5.95
CA LEU A 212 3.57 4.08 6.08
C LEU A 212 2.30 4.96 6.00
N SER A 213 1.21 4.40 5.45
CA SER A 213 -0.03 5.16 5.21
C SER A 213 -0.55 5.84 6.46
N TRP A 214 -0.55 5.16 7.61
CA TRP A 214 -1.02 5.72 8.88
C TRP A 214 -0.16 6.89 9.39
N GLU A 215 1.15 6.85 9.20
CA GLU A 215 2.06 7.91 9.64
C GLU A 215 1.82 9.17 8.80
N ALA A 216 1.74 8.99 7.48
CA ALA A 216 1.48 10.08 6.57
C ALA A 216 0.08 10.68 6.75
N LEU A 217 -0.96 9.85 6.89
CA LEU A 217 -2.33 10.34 7.04
C LEU A 217 -2.52 11.16 8.33
N ALA A 218 -1.83 10.80 9.42
CA ALA A 218 -1.97 11.48 10.70
C ALA A 218 -1.53 12.96 10.67
N GLN A 219 -0.54 13.27 9.81
CA GLN A 219 0.04 14.61 9.65
C GLN A 219 -0.60 15.45 8.53
N LEU A 220 -1.54 14.91 7.76
CA LEU A 220 -2.15 15.62 6.63
C LEU A 220 -3.31 16.54 7.07
N PRO A 221 -3.57 17.64 6.33
CA PRO A 221 -4.63 18.58 6.68
C PRO A 221 -6.03 17.99 6.49
N VAL A 222 -6.92 18.28 7.44
CA VAL A 222 -8.35 17.97 7.34
C VAL A 222 -9.04 18.88 6.32
N ASP A 223 -10.17 18.43 5.76
CA ASP A 223 -11.02 19.18 4.82
C ASP A 223 -10.24 19.81 3.63
N HIS A 224 -9.28 19.06 3.09
CA HIS A 224 -8.33 19.57 2.10
C HIS A 224 -8.51 18.95 0.72
N TYR A 225 -8.72 17.64 0.64
CA TYR A 225 -8.67 16.89 -0.61
C TYR A 225 -10.04 16.82 -1.31
N ASP A 226 -10.05 17.04 -2.61
CA ASP A 226 -11.22 16.88 -3.49
C ASP A 226 -11.35 15.42 -3.99
N LEU A 227 -10.22 14.71 -4.05
CA LEU A 227 -10.11 13.30 -4.42
C LEU A 227 -9.13 12.60 -3.47
N ALA A 228 -9.50 11.41 -2.98
CA ALA A 228 -8.57 10.49 -2.37
C ALA A 228 -8.67 9.10 -3.02
N TYR A 229 -7.55 8.52 -3.41
CA TYR A 229 -7.43 7.16 -3.94
C TYR A 229 -6.64 6.28 -2.96
N ILE A 230 -7.26 5.18 -2.52
CA ILE A 230 -6.71 4.24 -1.53
C ILE A 230 -6.42 2.91 -2.22
N ASP A 231 -5.15 2.64 -2.47
CA ASP A 231 -4.60 1.46 -3.17
C ASP A 231 -3.34 0.95 -2.46
N GLY A 232 -3.41 0.93 -1.12
CA GLY A 232 -2.30 0.55 -0.25
C GLY A 232 -2.22 -0.95 0.01
N CYS A 233 -2.10 -1.33 1.29
CA CYS A 233 -2.05 -2.74 1.67
C CYS A 233 -3.44 -3.39 1.55
N HIS A 234 -3.48 -4.60 0.98
CA HIS A 234 -4.73 -5.36 0.79
C HIS A 234 -5.27 -6.04 2.06
N ALA A 235 -4.58 -5.91 3.19
CA ALA A 235 -5.06 -6.45 4.45
C ALA A 235 -6.35 -5.72 4.88
N PRO A 236 -7.45 -6.44 5.23
CA PRO A 236 -8.73 -5.83 5.56
C PRO A 236 -8.62 -4.71 6.61
N TRP A 237 -7.83 -4.93 7.66
CA TRP A 237 -7.65 -3.98 8.77
C TRP A 237 -6.93 -2.70 8.34
N VAL A 238 -5.98 -2.82 7.40
CA VAL A 238 -5.27 -1.67 6.84
C VAL A 238 -6.18 -0.88 5.94
N ALA A 239 -6.92 -1.53 5.03
CA ALA A 239 -7.90 -0.87 4.17
C ALA A 239 -8.97 -0.13 4.99
N PHE A 240 -9.46 -0.73 6.07
CA PHE A 240 -10.35 -0.08 7.02
C PHE A 240 -9.74 1.18 7.64
N ARG A 241 -8.54 1.06 8.23
CA ARG A 241 -7.87 2.19 8.88
C ARG A 241 -7.60 3.32 7.88
N ASP A 242 -7.08 2.99 6.71
CA ASP A 242 -6.75 3.97 5.68
C ASP A 242 -8.01 4.70 5.21
N ALA A 243 -9.16 4.00 5.08
CA ALA A 243 -10.45 4.64 4.80
C ALA A 243 -10.91 5.58 5.93
N VAL A 244 -10.83 5.14 7.20
CA VAL A 244 -11.19 5.97 8.36
C VAL A 244 -10.31 7.20 8.49
N MET A 245 -9.00 7.03 8.35
CA MET A 245 -8.03 8.11 8.48
C MET A 245 -8.08 9.09 7.30
N THR A 246 -8.42 8.61 6.10
CA THR A 246 -8.61 9.47 4.92
C THR A 246 -9.89 10.29 5.01
N TRP A 247 -10.95 9.77 5.65
CA TRP A 247 -12.28 10.39 5.64
C TRP A 247 -12.34 11.87 6.06
N PRO A 248 -11.73 12.32 7.17
CA PRO A 248 -11.74 13.73 7.55
C PRO A 248 -10.80 14.60 6.71
N LEU A 249 -9.88 14.00 5.94
CA LEU A 249 -8.99 14.74 5.03
C LEU A 249 -9.72 15.21 3.76
N VAL A 250 -10.78 14.51 3.37
CA VAL A 250 -11.54 14.78 2.15
C VAL A 250 -12.66 15.79 2.42
N LYS A 251 -12.85 16.74 1.51
CA LYS A 251 -13.92 17.75 1.60
C LYS A 251 -15.31 17.15 1.47
N VAL A 252 -16.31 17.80 2.05
CA VAL A 252 -17.71 17.48 1.71
C VAL A 252 -17.93 17.76 0.21
N GLY A 253 -18.49 16.79 -0.50
CA GLY A 253 -18.62 16.77 -1.95
C GLY A 253 -17.44 16.15 -2.70
N GLY A 254 -16.34 15.86 -2.00
CA GLY A 254 -15.17 15.15 -2.50
C GLY A 254 -15.41 13.67 -2.75
N LEU A 255 -14.53 13.06 -3.54
CA LEU A 255 -14.61 11.65 -3.95
C LEU A 255 -13.53 10.82 -3.24
N VAL A 256 -13.92 9.69 -2.68
CA VAL A 256 -13.01 8.66 -2.16
C VAL A 256 -13.13 7.44 -3.06
N VAL A 257 -12.01 6.99 -3.61
CA VAL A 257 -11.90 5.77 -4.41
C VAL A 257 -11.09 4.77 -3.63
N ILE A 258 -11.63 3.57 -3.41
CA ILE A 258 -10.95 2.48 -2.71
C ILE A 258 -10.74 1.35 -3.70
N ASP A 259 -9.49 0.94 -3.90
CA ASP A 259 -9.15 -0.19 -4.77
C ASP A 259 -9.46 -1.53 -4.12
N ASP A 260 -9.48 -2.59 -4.93
CA ASP A 260 -9.63 -3.98 -4.48
C ASP A 260 -10.88 -4.33 -3.65
N TYR A 261 -11.90 -3.45 -3.63
CA TYR A 261 -13.11 -3.64 -2.86
C TYR A 261 -13.83 -4.97 -3.13
N ARG A 262 -13.84 -5.45 -4.39
CA ARG A 262 -14.39 -6.78 -4.73
C ARG A 262 -13.32 -7.73 -5.24
N TYR A 263 -12.09 -7.59 -4.75
CA TYR A 263 -11.03 -8.54 -5.03
C TYR A 263 -11.39 -9.94 -4.51
N VAL A 264 -11.07 -10.96 -5.30
CA VAL A 264 -11.33 -12.36 -4.97
C VAL A 264 -9.98 -13.05 -4.81
N GLY A 265 -9.54 -13.20 -3.55
CA GLY A 265 -8.28 -13.82 -3.19
C GLY A 265 -8.36 -14.57 -1.86
N LEU A 266 -7.22 -14.71 -1.18
CA LEU A 266 -7.19 -15.26 0.17
C LEU A 266 -7.92 -14.30 1.13
N PRO A 267 -8.61 -14.81 2.18
CA PRO A 267 -9.35 -13.96 3.11
C PRO A 267 -8.51 -12.87 3.78
N GLU A 268 -7.23 -13.13 4.03
CA GLU A 268 -6.26 -12.19 4.59
C GLU A 268 -5.89 -11.02 3.64
N ASP A 269 -6.13 -11.18 2.35
CA ASP A 269 -5.85 -10.20 1.29
C ASP A 269 -7.17 -9.66 0.69
N CYS A 270 -8.24 -9.59 1.49
CA CYS A 270 -9.56 -9.15 1.04
C CYS A 270 -9.97 -7.82 1.70
N PRO A 271 -9.64 -6.67 1.09
CA PRO A 271 -9.99 -5.34 1.60
C PRO A 271 -11.49 -5.18 1.87
N GLN A 272 -12.33 -5.90 1.12
CA GLN A 272 -13.78 -5.82 1.19
C GLN A 272 -14.31 -5.81 2.62
N PHE A 273 -13.84 -6.73 3.48
CA PHE A 273 -14.34 -6.84 4.84
C PHE A 273 -14.06 -5.57 5.66
N GLY A 274 -12.86 -5.01 5.54
CA GLY A 274 -12.51 -3.76 6.18
C GLY A 274 -13.31 -2.58 5.63
N VAL A 275 -13.46 -2.51 4.32
CA VAL A 275 -14.24 -1.45 3.66
C VAL A 275 -15.72 -1.54 4.04
N ASP A 276 -16.29 -2.74 4.13
CA ASP A 276 -17.68 -2.96 4.56
C ASP A 276 -17.89 -2.49 6.02
N LEU A 277 -16.90 -2.72 6.90
CA LEU A 277 -16.94 -2.18 8.26
C LEU A 277 -16.91 -0.65 8.25
N PHE A 278 -16.04 -0.04 7.44
CA PHE A 278 -16.04 1.41 7.24
C PHE A 278 -17.39 1.89 6.74
N MET A 279 -17.98 1.25 5.73
CA MET A 279 -19.28 1.62 5.19
C MET A 279 -20.39 1.51 6.23
N LEU A 280 -20.41 0.43 7.01
CA LEU A 280 -21.40 0.22 8.08
C LEU A 280 -21.31 1.35 9.12
N LEU A 281 -20.09 1.68 9.50
CA LEU A 281 -19.82 2.73 10.46
C LEU A 281 -20.27 4.08 9.89
N PHE A 282 -19.89 4.40 8.66
CA PHE A 282 -20.16 5.67 8.01
C PHE A 282 -21.46 5.69 7.18
N THR A 283 -22.44 4.81 7.45
CA THR A 283 -23.65 4.51 6.63
C THR A 283 -24.47 5.73 6.16
N ASP A 284 -24.24 6.89 6.77
CA ASP A 284 -24.93 8.14 6.54
C ASP A 284 -24.05 9.25 5.92
N CYS A 285 -22.73 9.05 5.89
CA CYS A 285 -21.76 10.08 5.54
C CYS A 285 -21.46 10.12 4.03
N PHE A 286 -21.89 9.11 3.27
CA PHE A 286 -21.55 8.96 1.86
C PHE A 286 -22.73 8.63 0.95
N GLU A 287 -22.55 8.93 -0.34
CA GLU A 287 -23.30 8.36 -1.46
C GLU A 287 -22.38 7.36 -2.19
N VAL A 288 -22.87 6.15 -2.48
CA VAL A 288 -22.15 5.20 -3.34
C VAL A 288 -22.32 5.63 -4.79
N VAL A 289 -21.26 6.19 -5.37
CA VAL A 289 -21.25 6.65 -6.77
C VAL A 289 -21.09 5.47 -7.72
N PHE A 290 -20.23 4.52 -7.36
CA PHE A 290 -19.97 3.31 -8.13
C PHE A 290 -19.48 2.19 -7.20
N SER A 291 -19.85 0.94 -7.53
CA SER A 291 -19.43 -0.25 -6.80
C SER A 291 -19.11 -1.39 -7.77
N GLY A 292 -17.83 -1.70 -7.90
CA GLY A 292 -17.29 -2.76 -8.74
C GLY A 292 -16.04 -3.35 -8.11
N TYR A 293 -15.00 -3.60 -8.91
CA TYR A 293 -13.67 -3.92 -8.37
C TYR A 293 -13.20 -2.82 -7.43
N GLN A 294 -13.38 -1.56 -7.84
CA GLN A 294 -13.21 -0.37 -7.02
C GLN A 294 -14.54 0.12 -6.44
N LEU A 295 -14.47 0.76 -5.28
CA LEU A 295 -15.59 1.44 -4.64
C LEU A 295 -15.39 2.95 -4.69
N PHE A 296 -16.39 3.69 -5.20
CA PHE A 296 -16.35 5.14 -5.31
C PHE A 296 -17.42 5.72 -4.40
N LEU A 297 -16.99 6.50 -3.42
CA LEU A 297 -17.85 7.12 -2.41
C LEU A 297 -17.76 8.63 -2.54
N ARG A 298 -18.90 9.32 -2.61
CA ARG A 298 -18.95 10.77 -2.48
C ARG A 298 -19.25 11.11 -1.04
N LYS A 299 -18.39 11.90 -0.41
CA LYS A 299 -18.64 12.40 0.94
C LYS A 299 -19.79 13.41 0.90
N VAL A 300 -20.88 13.16 1.63
CA VAL A 300 -22.04 14.07 1.69
C VAL A 300 -22.11 14.85 3.00
N ARG A 301 -21.41 14.38 4.04
CA ARG A 301 -21.21 15.08 5.32
C ARG A 301 -20.04 14.49 6.08
N ASP A 302 -19.53 15.22 7.05
CA ASP A 302 -18.59 14.68 8.02
C ASP A 302 -19.24 13.61 8.87
N TRP A 303 -18.39 12.70 9.33
CA TRP A 303 -18.77 11.76 10.36
C TRP A 303 -19.03 12.51 11.66
N GLN A 304 -20.26 12.37 12.15
CA GLN A 304 -20.63 12.83 13.48
C GLN A 304 -20.48 11.65 14.44
N PRO A 305 -19.96 11.88 15.65
CA PRO A 305 -19.67 10.78 16.55
C PRO A 305 -20.82 9.90 16.97
N LEU A 306 -20.43 8.64 17.22
CA LEU A 306 -21.01 7.68 18.14
C LEU A 306 -22.53 7.79 18.38
N THR A 307 -23.30 7.33 17.41
CA THR A 307 -24.63 6.77 17.73
C THR A 307 -24.43 5.44 18.49
N ALA A 308 -25.44 4.97 19.23
CA ALA A 308 -25.36 3.72 20.02
C ALA A 308 -24.81 2.46 19.29
N PRO A 309 -24.94 2.29 17.95
CA PRO A 309 -24.28 1.21 17.22
C PRO A 309 -22.74 1.26 17.26
N TRP A 310 -22.17 2.46 17.26
CA TRP A 310 -20.73 2.67 17.21
C TRP A 310 -20.03 2.36 18.54
N GLN A 311 -20.66 2.72 19.68
CA GLN A 311 -20.15 2.32 20.99
C GLN A 311 -20.09 0.80 21.08
N ARG A 312 -21.14 0.11 20.60
CA ARG A 312 -21.20 -1.35 20.58
C ARG A 312 -20.14 -1.98 19.67
N ALA A 313 -19.87 -1.41 18.50
CA ALA A 313 -18.83 -1.91 17.60
C ALA A 313 -17.42 -1.72 18.19
N ALA A 314 -17.14 -0.54 18.75
CA ALA A 314 -15.88 -0.26 19.43
C ALA A 314 -15.72 -1.15 20.67
N GLU A 315 -16.77 -1.35 21.47
CA GLU A 315 -16.79 -2.27 22.62
C GLU A 315 -16.55 -3.73 22.21
N ALA A 316 -17.08 -4.17 21.07
CA ALA A 316 -16.99 -5.56 20.63
C ALA A 316 -15.62 -5.95 20.03
N THR A 317 -14.87 -4.99 19.48
CA THR A 317 -13.60 -5.31 18.81
C THR A 317 -12.44 -5.54 19.79
N THR A 318 -11.58 -6.50 19.50
CA THR A 318 -10.30 -6.72 20.18
C THR A 318 -9.11 -6.36 19.31
N ASP A 319 -9.34 -5.76 18.14
CA ASP A 319 -8.28 -5.35 17.23
C ASP A 319 -7.73 -3.96 17.63
N PRO A 320 -6.43 -3.86 18.01
CA PRO A 320 -5.81 -2.61 18.43
C PRO A 320 -5.72 -1.55 17.32
N LEU A 321 -5.57 -1.93 16.05
CA LEU A 321 -5.47 -0.99 14.93
C LEU A 321 -6.83 -0.40 14.55
N LEU A 322 -7.90 -1.19 14.67
CA LEU A 322 -9.27 -0.71 14.53
C LEU A 322 -9.61 0.28 15.65
N LEU A 323 -9.26 -0.03 16.90
CA LEU A 323 -9.44 0.90 18.01
C LEU A 323 -8.65 2.20 17.84
N ASP A 324 -7.41 2.12 17.34
CA ASP A 324 -6.59 3.30 16.99
C ASP A 324 -7.22 4.14 15.88
N ALA A 325 -7.66 3.53 14.78
CA ALA A 325 -8.34 4.24 13.69
C ALA A 325 -9.59 4.99 14.17
N LEU A 326 -10.40 4.32 15.02
CA LEU A 326 -11.58 4.92 15.65
C LEU A 326 -11.19 6.07 16.59
N ALA A 327 -10.13 5.88 17.39
CA ALA A 327 -9.61 6.91 18.27
C ALA A 327 -9.19 8.14 17.48
N TRP A 328 -8.46 7.94 16.38
CA TRP A 328 -8.00 9.00 15.50
C TRP A 328 -9.18 9.77 14.90
N ALA A 329 -10.22 9.08 14.40
CA ALA A 329 -11.43 9.71 13.88
C ALA A 329 -12.16 10.56 14.94
N LEU A 330 -12.25 10.05 16.18
CA LEU A 330 -12.84 10.78 17.31
C LEU A 330 -12.01 12.01 17.67
N ALA A 331 -10.68 11.90 17.64
CA ALA A 331 -9.77 13.02 17.92
C ALA A 331 -9.98 14.16 16.92
N ARG A 332 -10.07 13.86 15.62
CA ARG A 332 -10.36 14.87 14.58
C ARG A 332 -11.75 15.51 14.73
N SER A 333 -12.67 14.82 15.39
CA SER A 333 -14.00 15.33 15.75
C SER A 333 -14.04 15.98 17.15
N HIS A 334 -12.88 16.35 17.70
CA HIS A 334 -12.70 16.98 19.01
C HIS A 334 -13.28 16.19 20.20
N GLN A 335 -13.46 14.88 20.08
CA GLN A 335 -13.90 14.00 21.18
C GLN A 335 -12.73 13.30 21.81
N TRP A 336 -11.94 14.13 22.44
CA TRP A 336 -10.65 13.76 22.96
C TRP A 336 -10.72 12.68 24.05
N ASP A 337 -11.76 12.68 24.90
CA ASP A 337 -11.92 11.67 25.97
C ASP A 337 -12.19 10.27 25.41
N ALA A 338 -13.12 10.18 24.47
CA ALA A 338 -13.46 8.91 23.83
C ALA A 338 -12.29 8.40 22.98
N ALA A 339 -11.61 9.30 22.27
CA ALA A 339 -10.40 8.98 21.51
C ALA A 339 -9.29 8.43 22.41
N GLN A 340 -9.02 9.08 23.53
CA GLN A 340 -8.03 8.62 24.51
C GLN A 340 -8.37 7.23 25.07
N GLN A 341 -9.62 6.99 25.47
CA GLN A 341 -10.05 5.69 25.99
C GLN A 341 -9.84 4.55 24.98
N LEU A 342 -10.11 4.81 23.69
CA LEU A 342 -9.86 3.82 22.64
C LEU A 342 -8.36 3.57 22.43
N CYS A 343 -7.51 4.60 22.46
CA CYS A 343 -6.05 4.45 22.39
C CYS A 343 -5.52 3.62 23.58
N GLU A 344 -5.90 3.96 24.81
CA GLU A 344 -5.47 3.26 26.02
C GLU A 344 -5.88 1.79 26.00
N ARG A 345 -7.09 1.51 25.50
CA ARG A 345 -7.56 0.15 25.30
C ARG A 345 -6.77 -0.59 24.22
N ALA A 346 -6.51 0.04 23.08
CA ALA A 346 -5.70 -0.54 22.01
C ALA A 346 -4.29 -0.91 22.51
N ILE A 347 -3.68 0.00 23.28
CA ILE A 347 -2.39 -0.20 23.96
C ILE A 347 -2.46 -1.39 24.93
N GLY A 348 -3.54 -1.48 25.73
CA GLY A 348 -3.73 -2.59 26.65
C GLY A 348 -3.88 -3.95 25.96
N LEU A 349 -4.47 -3.98 24.76
CA LEU A 349 -4.66 -5.20 23.96
C LEU A 349 -3.38 -5.63 23.24
N ALA A 350 -2.62 -4.68 22.70
CA ALA A 350 -1.39 -4.95 21.95
C ALA A 350 -0.35 -3.85 22.21
N PRO A 351 0.38 -3.93 23.34
CA PRO A 351 1.35 -2.91 23.71
C PRO A 351 2.48 -2.76 22.69
N GLN A 352 2.72 -3.76 21.84
CA GLN A 352 3.71 -3.76 20.76
C GLN A 352 3.31 -2.99 19.48
N VAL A 353 2.11 -2.42 19.40
CA VAL A 353 1.63 -1.72 18.20
C VAL A 353 1.81 -0.20 18.37
N ALA A 354 2.53 0.44 17.45
CA ALA A 354 2.96 1.85 17.61
C ALA A 354 1.83 2.86 17.42
N ALA A 355 0.91 2.60 16.48
CA ALA A 355 -0.09 3.57 16.04
C ALA A 355 -0.96 4.14 17.19
N PRO A 356 -1.52 3.32 18.12
CA PRO A 356 -2.25 3.83 19.29
C PRO A 356 -1.50 4.85 20.15
N TYR A 357 -0.18 4.64 20.33
CA TYR A 357 0.65 5.55 21.11
C TYR A 357 0.86 6.88 20.36
N LEU A 358 1.00 6.82 19.03
CA LEU A 358 1.14 8.01 18.19
C LEU A 358 -0.14 8.85 18.21
N THR A 359 -1.29 8.21 18.00
CA THR A 359 -2.60 8.88 18.06
C THR A 359 -2.84 9.51 19.44
N LEU A 360 -2.48 8.83 20.53
CA LEU A 360 -2.59 9.36 21.88
C LEU A 360 -1.70 10.59 22.11
N ALA A 361 -0.45 10.56 21.62
CA ALA A 361 0.44 11.71 21.66
C ALA A 361 -0.13 12.92 20.90
N GLU A 362 -0.73 12.70 19.73
CA GLU A 362 -1.37 13.78 18.96
C GLU A 362 -2.60 14.35 19.66
N ILE A 363 -3.45 13.49 20.23
CA ILE A 363 -4.64 13.90 20.99
C ILE A 363 -4.25 14.84 22.11
N TRP A 364 -3.25 14.45 22.91
CA TRP A 364 -2.80 15.31 24.00
C TRP A 364 -2.20 16.64 23.50
N ALA A 365 -1.60 16.66 22.31
CA ALA A 365 -0.92 17.86 21.79
C ALA A 365 -1.92 18.87 21.25
N GLN A 366 -3.01 18.38 20.66
CA GLN A 366 -4.08 19.21 20.12
C GLN A 366 -5.10 19.61 21.19
N ARG A 367 -5.19 18.89 22.31
CA ARG A 367 -6.12 19.19 23.41
C ARG A 367 -5.85 20.54 24.07
N GLN A 368 -4.59 20.94 24.21
CA GLN A 368 -4.21 22.25 24.77
C GLN A 368 -2.88 22.74 24.16
N PRO A 369 -2.82 23.98 23.64
CA PRO A 369 -1.56 24.56 23.15
C PRO A 369 -0.57 24.90 24.28
N GLU A 370 -1.01 24.93 25.54
CA GLU A 370 -0.16 25.10 26.73
C GLU A 370 -0.31 23.85 27.62
N PHE A 371 0.79 23.12 27.85
CA PHE A 371 0.80 21.91 28.68
C PHE A 371 0.90 22.26 30.16
N SER A 372 0.06 21.65 31.00
CA SER A 372 0.25 21.68 32.45
C SER A 372 1.35 20.70 32.89
N ASP A 373 1.87 20.87 34.11
CA ASP A 373 2.83 19.94 34.72
C ASP A 373 2.33 18.48 34.70
N GLN A 374 1.01 18.30 34.83
CA GLN A 374 0.37 16.99 34.82
C GLN A 374 0.34 16.38 33.41
N ASP A 375 0.14 17.19 32.37
CA ASP A 375 0.18 16.73 30.97
C ASP A 375 1.59 16.28 30.60
N LEU A 376 2.61 17.00 31.06
CA LEU A 376 4.01 16.64 30.83
C LEU A 376 4.40 15.32 31.52
N VAL A 377 3.83 15.03 32.69
CA VAL A 377 3.99 13.72 33.34
C VAL A 377 3.38 12.60 32.49
N HIS A 378 2.17 12.81 31.96
CA HIS A 378 1.51 11.85 31.08
C HIS A 378 2.32 11.62 29.79
N TYR A 379 2.79 12.68 29.14
CA TYR A 379 3.69 12.59 27.98
C TYR A 379 4.98 11.85 28.27
N GLY A 380 5.64 12.19 29.38
CA GLY A 380 6.87 11.49 29.78
C GLY A 380 6.62 10.00 30.03
N ALA A 381 5.45 9.62 30.54
CA ALA A 381 5.06 8.22 30.69
C ALA A 381 4.85 7.55 29.32
N LEU A 382 4.14 8.22 28.40
CA LEU A 382 3.93 7.73 27.04
C LEU A 382 5.24 7.52 26.28
N THR A 383 6.15 8.49 26.35
CA THR A 383 7.50 8.38 25.77
C THR A 383 8.26 7.20 26.36
N ARG A 384 8.24 7.01 27.69
CA ARG A 384 8.86 5.84 28.31
C ARG A 384 8.24 4.51 27.85
N SER A 385 6.91 4.46 27.67
CA SER A 385 6.24 3.27 27.13
C SER A 385 6.65 3.00 25.68
N LEU A 386 6.69 4.02 24.82
CA LEU A 386 7.19 3.92 23.44
C LEU A 386 8.62 3.35 23.41
N VAL A 387 9.50 3.89 24.25
CA VAL A 387 10.87 3.42 24.43
C VAL A 387 10.92 1.94 24.83
N GLN A 388 10.13 1.56 25.83
CA GLN A 388 10.10 0.19 26.34
C GLN A 388 9.62 -0.80 25.29
N VAL A 389 8.65 -0.38 24.47
CA VAL A 389 8.01 -1.22 23.47
C VAL A 389 8.86 -1.35 22.19
N PHE A 390 9.31 -0.23 21.63
CA PHE A 390 9.92 -0.17 20.29
C PHE A 390 11.46 -0.10 20.35
N GLY A 391 12.04 0.10 21.53
CA GLY A 391 13.47 0.32 21.68
C GLY A 391 13.96 1.51 20.84
N HIS A 392 15.12 1.35 20.23
CA HIS A 392 15.91 2.39 19.56
C HIS A 392 15.37 2.88 18.20
N SER A 393 14.21 2.37 17.74
CA SER A 393 13.81 2.41 16.32
C SER A 393 12.87 3.54 15.89
N HIS A 394 12.23 4.30 16.79
CA HIS A 394 11.38 5.45 16.43
C HIS A 394 11.57 6.72 17.32
N PRO A 395 12.78 7.31 17.45
CA PRO A 395 13.01 8.44 18.36
C PRO A 395 12.68 9.83 17.76
N GLY A 396 12.63 9.95 16.43
CA GLY A 396 12.61 11.24 15.73
C GLY A 396 11.33 12.06 15.93
N PHE A 397 10.18 11.42 16.14
CA PHE A 397 8.89 12.12 16.26
C PHE A 397 8.61 12.60 17.70
N ALA A 398 8.93 11.79 18.72
CA ALA A 398 8.76 12.17 20.13
C ALA A 398 9.54 13.44 20.49
N LEU A 399 10.67 13.69 19.81
CA LEU A 399 11.47 14.91 19.92
C LEU A 399 10.86 16.10 19.15
N LYS A 400 10.19 15.84 18.03
CA LYS A 400 9.60 16.88 17.16
C LYS A 400 8.28 17.45 17.70
N THR A 401 7.58 16.67 18.52
CA THR A 401 6.32 17.06 19.18
C THR A 401 6.52 17.52 20.62
N MET A 402 7.76 17.54 21.13
CA MET A 402 8.05 18.12 22.43
C MET A 402 7.85 19.65 22.37
N PRO A 403 7.14 20.25 23.33
CA PRO A 403 7.11 21.70 23.46
C PRO A 403 8.50 22.21 23.81
N ILE A 404 9.15 22.87 22.84
CA ILE A 404 10.44 23.54 23.02
C ILE A 404 10.24 24.66 24.05
N GLY A 405 11.03 24.65 25.13
CA GLY A 405 11.10 25.76 26.10
C GLY A 405 10.54 25.52 27.51
N THR A 406 10.12 24.30 27.88
CA THR A 406 9.43 24.07 29.16
C THR A 406 10.33 23.90 30.40
N GLY A 407 11.65 24.05 30.29
CA GLY A 407 12.54 24.10 31.46
C GLY A 407 12.67 22.80 32.27
N TYR A 408 12.18 21.66 31.75
CA TYR A 408 12.26 20.36 32.42
C TYR A 408 13.65 19.71 32.31
N ASP A 409 13.90 18.81 33.25
CA ASP A 409 15.10 17.98 33.32
C ASP A 409 15.11 16.95 32.18
N LEU A 410 15.99 17.19 31.22
CA LEU A 410 16.22 16.32 30.06
C LEU A 410 17.13 15.13 30.40
N GLU A 411 17.64 15.00 31.64
CA GLU A 411 18.53 13.90 32.03
C GLU A 411 17.99 12.49 31.69
N PRO A 412 16.69 12.16 31.82
CA PRO A 412 16.17 10.87 31.40
C PRO A 412 16.20 10.66 29.88
N LEU A 413 16.04 11.74 29.12
CA LEU A 413 16.11 11.74 27.65
C LEU A 413 17.56 11.68 27.17
N VAL A 414 18.48 12.35 27.87
CA VAL A 414 19.93 12.32 27.66
C VAL A 414 20.49 10.94 28.00
N ALA A 415 20.08 10.33 29.11
CA ALA A 415 20.45 8.96 29.47
C ALA A 415 19.90 7.93 28.46
N TYR A 416 18.73 8.20 27.88
CA TYR A 416 18.14 7.39 26.82
C TYR A 416 18.87 7.57 25.47
N LEU A 417 19.27 8.80 25.12
CA LEU A 417 20.09 9.11 23.94
C LEU A 417 21.54 8.60 24.08
N GLN A 418 22.09 8.55 25.30
CA GLN A 418 23.35 7.86 25.63
C GLN A 418 23.20 6.34 25.53
N ALA A 419 22.03 5.78 25.83
CA ALA A 419 21.75 4.36 25.55
C ALA A 419 21.60 4.06 24.04
N LEU A 420 21.30 5.07 23.22
CA LEU A 420 21.33 5.04 21.75
C LEU A 420 22.76 5.14 21.15
N GLU A 421 23.79 5.54 21.91
CA GLU A 421 25.21 5.58 21.48
C GLU A 421 25.81 4.22 21.06
N LYS A 422 25.03 3.13 21.25
CA LYS A 422 25.41 1.76 20.94
C LYS A 422 24.93 1.24 19.58
N ASP A 423 24.09 1.99 18.85
CA ASP A 423 23.60 1.61 17.53
C ASP A 423 24.10 2.57 16.43
N THR A 424 24.71 2.01 15.38
CA THR A 424 25.78 2.67 14.60
C THR A 424 25.33 3.53 13.40
N TYR A 425 24.04 3.83 13.25
CA TYR A 425 23.50 4.30 11.95
C TYR A 425 22.74 5.64 11.91
N TRP A 426 22.61 6.40 13.00
CA TRP A 426 21.74 7.59 13.01
C TRP A 426 22.46 8.89 13.41
N HIS A 427 22.50 9.86 12.49
CA HIS A 427 23.15 11.18 12.65
C HIS A 427 22.15 12.31 12.97
N GLU A 428 20.88 12.15 12.61
CA GLU A 428 19.81 13.13 12.88
C GLU A 428 19.46 13.34 14.37
N PRO A 429 19.45 12.32 15.26
CA PRO A 429 19.11 12.52 16.67
C PRO A 429 20.10 13.40 17.42
N ILE A 430 21.40 13.31 17.09
CA ILE A 430 22.45 14.15 17.68
C ILE A 430 22.35 15.57 17.15
N ALA A 431 22.05 15.76 15.85
CA ALA A 431 21.83 17.08 15.27
C ALA A 431 20.64 17.80 15.93
N ASN A 432 19.51 17.12 16.08
CA ASN A 432 18.32 17.66 16.75
C ASN A 432 18.59 17.96 18.23
N LEU A 433 19.32 17.10 18.95
CA LEU A 433 19.73 17.34 20.33
C LEU A 433 20.63 18.58 20.45
N LEU A 434 21.60 18.74 19.53
CA LEU A 434 22.48 19.91 19.52
C LEU A 434 21.69 21.21 19.27
N THR A 435 20.72 21.20 18.34
CA THR A 435 19.81 22.34 18.10
C THR A 435 18.98 22.66 19.35
N ILE A 436 18.41 21.66 20.02
CA ILE A 436 17.62 21.85 21.25
C ILE A 436 18.48 22.39 22.40
N LEU A 437 19.71 21.88 22.56
CA LEU A 437 20.63 22.34 23.61
C LEU A 437 21.17 23.75 23.33
N GLU A 438 21.33 24.11 22.06
CA GLU A 438 21.70 25.45 21.60
C GLU A 438 20.58 26.47 21.89
N GLU A 439 19.34 26.15 21.51
CA GLU A 439 18.16 26.98 21.78
C GLU A 439 17.90 27.19 23.27
N GLN A 440 18.29 26.23 24.12
CA GLN A 440 18.16 26.32 25.58
C GLN A 440 19.39 26.94 26.28
N GLY A 441 20.42 27.37 25.55
CA GLY A 441 21.63 27.96 26.11
C GLY A 441 22.46 27.00 26.99
N LYS A 442 22.26 25.68 26.87
CA LYS A 442 22.92 24.65 27.70
C LYS A 442 24.30 24.28 27.13
N GLN A 443 25.21 25.26 27.12
CA GLN A 443 26.57 25.19 26.58
C GLN A 443 27.39 23.96 27.02
N GLN A 444 27.23 23.52 28.28
CA GLN A 444 28.01 22.39 28.82
C GLN A 444 27.53 21.03 28.27
N GLY A 445 26.22 20.85 28.10
CA GLY A 445 25.65 19.65 27.48
C GLY A 445 25.94 19.59 25.98
N MET A 446 25.91 20.75 25.31
CA MET A 446 26.26 20.88 23.89
C MET A 446 27.73 20.50 23.63
N SER A 447 28.64 20.94 24.51
CA SER A 447 30.07 20.61 24.43
C SER A 447 30.35 19.12 24.64
N GLN A 448 29.61 18.45 25.53
CA GLN A 448 29.74 17.00 25.77
C GLN A 448 29.22 16.18 24.58
N ALA A 449 28.07 16.55 24.03
CA ALA A 449 27.50 15.91 22.85
C ALA A 449 28.40 16.09 21.60
N MET A 450 28.96 17.29 21.40
CA MET A 450 29.89 17.58 20.29
C MET A 450 31.24 16.86 20.45
N ALA A 451 31.78 16.77 21.67
CA ALA A 451 33.03 16.06 21.93
C ALA A 451 32.92 14.55 21.68
N ALA A 452 31.81 13.91 22.09
CA ALA A 452 31.54 12.50 21.81
C ALA A 452 31.37 12.21 20.31
N TRP A 453 30.81 13.17 19.56
CA TRP A 453 30.68 13.08 18.11
C TRP A 453 32.04 13.21 17.38
N LEU A 454 32.89 14.16 17.80
CA LEU A 454 34.21 14.40 17.19
C LEU A 454 35.24 13.30 17.49
N ASP A 455 35.22 12.71 18.70
CA ASP A 455 36.15 11.64 19.10
C ASP A 455 35.99 10.37 18.24
N ARG A 456 34.78 10.15 17.70
CA ARG A 456 34.44 9.00 16.86
C ARG A 456 34.72 9.20 15.36
N LEU A 457 34.67 10.45 14.88
CA LEU A 457 35.11 10.82 13.52
C LEU A 457 36.64 10.65 13.34
N HIS A 458 37.41 10.74 14.43
CA HIS A 458 38.86 10.58 14.43
C HIS A 458 39.36 9.14 14.68
N HIS A 459 38.48 8.21 15.09
CA HIS A 459 38.82 6.80 15.33
C HIS A 459 37.78 5.80 14.73
N PRO A 460 37.79 5.56 13.40
CA PRO A 460 36.96 4.51 12.80
C PRO A 460 37.47 3.09 13.17
N PRO A 461 36.59 2.09 13.37
CA PRO A 461 37.01 0.72 13.69
C PRO A 461 37.76 0.06 12.52
N ALA A 462 38.71 -0.81 12.87
CA ALA A 462 39.78 -1.30 11.97
C ALA A 462 39.34 -2.32 10.90
N ASP A 463 38.11 -2.82 10.93
CA ASP A 463 37.66 -3.84 9.98
C ASP A 463 36.63 -3.25 9.01
N GLY A 464 37.05 -3.17 7.74
CA GLY A 464 36.22 -2.72 6.63
C GLY A 464 34.98 -3.57 6.39
N LEU A 465 34.01 -2.98 5.68
CA LEU A 465 32.70 -3.54 5.32
C LEU A 465 32.73 -5.01 4.85
N ALA A 466 32.00 -5.87 5.57
CA ALA A 466 31.38 -7.11 5.07
C ALA A 466 30.20 -7.52 5.98
N LEU A 467 29.03 -7.85 5.41
CA LEU A 467 27.87 -8.37 6.14
C LEU A 467 28.13 -9.83 6.60
N PRO A 468 27.86 -10.24 7.86
CA PRO A 468 28.35 -11.52 8.37
C PRO A 468 27.36 -12.71 8.27
N HIS A 469 27.91 -13.89 7.94
CA HIS A 469 27.29 -15.22 8.04
C HIS A 469 27.26 -15.68 9.52
N ARG A 470 26.07 -15.85 10.13
CA ARG A 470 25.89 -16.02 11.60
C ARG A 470 25.04 -17.25 11.99
N PRO A 471 25.59 -18.48 11.93
CA PRO A 471 24.86 -19.73 12.24
C PRO A 471 24.50 -19.89 13.73
N ASP A 472 25.18 -19.17 14.62
CA ASP A 472 24.84 -19.01 16.05
C ASP A 472 23.49 -18.31 16.25
N LEU A 473 23.22 -17.29 15.44
CA LEU A 473 21.98 -16.51 15.48
C LEU A 473 20.80 -17.31 14.93
N TRP A 474 21.01 -18.08 13.85
CA TRP A 474 19.98 -18.93 13.26
C TRP A 474 19.57 -20.09 14.18
N ARG A 475 20.48 -20.64 15.00
CA ARG A 475 20.13 -21.62 16.04
C ARG A 475 19.28 -21.03 17.15
N LEU A 476 19.63 -19.83 17.64
CA LEU A 476 18.87 -19.13 18.67
C LEU A 476 17.44 -18.81 18.21
N ILE A 477 17.28 -18.41 16.94
CA ILE A 477 15.97 -18.17 16.31
C ILE A 477 15.17 -19.48 16.16
N GLY A 478 15.84 -20.60 15.85
CA GLY A 478 15.23 -21.92 15.85
C GLY A 478 14.72 -22.35 17.22
N ASP A 479 15.51 -22.15 18.28
CA ASP A 479 15.14 -22.47 19.67
C ASP A 479 13.93 -21.64 20.14
N LEU A 480 13.87 -20.36 19.77
CA LEU A 480 12.75 -19.46 20.08
C LEU A 480 11.47 -19.80 19.30
N ALA A 481 11.60 -20.29 18.07
CA ALA A 481 10.47 -20.75 17.25
C ALA A 481 9.86 -22.06 17.77
N ILE A 482 10.67 -22.95 18.36
CA ILE A 482 10.19 -24.15 19.06
C ILE A 482 9.43 -23.76 20.34
N GLY A 483 9.96 -22.81 21.12
CA GLY A 483 9.31 -22.29 22.32
C GLY A 483 7.96 -21.59 22.08
N SER A 484 7.72 -21.14 20.85
CA SER A 484 6.46 -20.52 20.39
C SER A 484 5.58 -21.45 19.55
N ASN A 485 5.91 -22.75 19.50
CA ASN A 485 5.14 -23.81 18.82
C ASN A 485 4.98 -23.62 17.30
N ASN A 486 5.89 -22.89 16.65
CA ASN A 486 5.88 -22.66 15.21
C ASN A 486 6.91 -23.57 14.50
N ALA A 487 6.48 -24.81 14.25
CA ALA A 487 7.36 -25.88 13.74
C ALA A 487 7.97 -25.59 12.36
N THR A 488 7.28 -24.83 11.51
CA THR A 488 7.74 -24.48 10.16
C THR A 488 8.85 -23.45 10.20
N ALA A 489 8.73 -22.43 11.05
CA ALA A 489 9.76 -21.41 11.26
C ALA A 489 11.01 -21.98 11.93
N ALA A 490 10.83 -22.89 12.90
CA ALA A 490 11.95 -23.62 13.51
C ALA A 490 12.71 -24.46 12.49
N ALA A 491 12.00 -25.23 11.64
CA ALA A 491 12.63 -26.09 10.63
C ALA A 491 13.41 -25.32 9.56
N LEU A 492 12.96 -24.11 9.20
CA LEU A 492 13.65 -23.23 8.26
C LEU A 492 14.91 -22.61 8.88
N ALA A 493 14.81 -22.14 10.13
CA ALA A 493 15.92 -21.53 10.85
C ALA A 493 17.09 -22.51 11.07
N TYR A 494 16.82 -23.78 11.41
CA TYR A 494 17.90 -24.77 11.55
C TYR A 494 18.50 -25.22 10.22
N ARG A 495 17.78 -25.14 9.09
CA ARG A 495 18.37 -25.38 7.76
C ARG A 495 19.31 -24.28 7.32
N CYS A 496 19.07 -23.03 7.73
CA CYS A 496 19.98 -21.90 7.49
C CYS A 496 21.18 -21.88 8.45
N ALA A 497 21.12 -22.65 9.55
CA ALA A 497 22.21 -22.80 10.51
C ALA A 497 23.19 -23.96 10.20
N LEU A 498 22.79 -24.88 9.32
CA LEU A 498 23.61 -25.97 8.75
C LEU A 498 24.24 -25.51 7.44
#